data_AF-A0A3B8JKA3-F1
#
_entry.id   AF-A0A3B8JKA3-F1
#
_cell.length_a   1.000
_cell.length_b   1.000
_cell.length_c   1.000
_cell.angle_alpha   90.00
_cell.angle_beta   90.00
_cell.angle_gamma   90.00
#
_symmetry.space_group_name_H-M   'P 1'
#
loop_
_entity.id
_entity.type
_entity.pdbx_description
1 polymer ?
#
loop_
_entity_poly.entity_id
_entity_poly.type
_entity_poly.pdbx_seq_one_letter_code
_entity_poly.pdbx_strand_id
1 'polypeptide(L)' 'DPCCFVGSQAVEWLMRTQNCTREEALNIGQLLVERGIIHDVTDEHPFRDDFFFYRFYSDEQGIST' A
#
# COMPACT_ATOMS: atom_id res chain seq x y z
N ASP A 1 -10.66 11.07 -1.19
CA ASP A 1 -10.96 10.39 0.08
C ASP A 1 -9.78 10.44 1.04
N PRO A 2 -10.01 10.66 2.33
CA PRO A 2 -8.95 11.01 3.27
C PRO A 2 -8.12 9.82 3.80
N CYS A 3 -8.16 8.65 3.18
CA CYS A 3 -7.49 7.44 3.69
C CYS A 3 -6.47 6.81 2.70
N CYS A 4 -6.09 7.53 1.63
CA CYS A 4 -5.12 7.01 0.68
C CYS A 4 -3.68 7.41 1.03
N PHE A 5 -2.72 6.58 0.63
CA PHE A 5 -1.29 6.87 0.69
C PHE A 5 -0.64 6.66 -0.68
N VAL A 6 0.51 7.31 -0.90
CA VAL A 6 1.26 7.19 -2.16
C VAL A 6 2.22 6.00 -2.09
N GLY A 7 2.29 5.20 -3.15
CA GLY A 7 3.17 4.02 -3.23
C GLY A 7 4.63 4.31 -2.91
N SER A 8 5.21 5.34 -3.52
CA SER A 8 6.59 5.74 -3.25
C SER A 8 6.85 6.20 -1.81
N GLN A 9 5.87 6.85 -1.18
CA GLN A 9 5.96 7.23 0.23
C GLN A 9 5.87 6.01 1.15
N ALA A 10 5.04 5.01 0.80
CA ALA A 10 4.97 3.75 1.54
C ALA A 10 6.29 2.97 1.43
N VAL A 11 6.96 2.98 0.28
CA VAL A 11 8.28 2.37 0.10
C VAL A 11 9.31 3.02 1.02
N GLU A 12 9.39 4.36 1.04
CA GLU A 12 10.29 5.09 1.95
C GLU A 12 9.99 4.78 3.43
N TRP A 13 8.71 4.69 3.78
CA TRP A 13 8.28 4.34 5.14
C TRP A 13 8.66 2.90 5.51
N LEU A 14 8.47 1.93 4.62
CA LEU A 14 8.84 0.53 4.82
C LEU A 14 10.35 0.38 4.99
N MET A 15 11.15 1.00 4.11
CA MET A 15 12.61 0.99 4.22
C MET A 15 13.09 1.47 5.58
N ARG A 16 12.52 2.60 6.07
CA ARG A 16 12.91 3.19 7.36
C ARG A 16 12.44 2.36 8.55
N THR A 17 11.23 1.81 8.51
CA THR A 17 10.61 1.14 9.67
C THR A 17 10.96 -0.33 9.78
N GLN A 18 11.18 -1.01 8.66
CA GLN A 18 11.56 -2.42 8.60
C GLN A 18 13.07 -2.62 8.40
N ASN A 19 13.83 -1.53 8.28
CA ASN A 19 15.27 -1.54 8.01
C ASN A 19 15.62 -2.42 6.80
N CYS A 20 14.88 -2.24 5.71
CA CYS A 20 14.99 -3.02 4.49
C CYS A 20 15.41 -2.17 3.29
N THR A 21 15.87 -2.83 2.24
CA THR A 21 16.17 -2.23 0.94
C THR A 21 14.89 -1.82 0.21
N ARG A 22 15.04 -0.99 -0.83
CA ARG A 22 13.91 -0.59 -1.69
C ARG A 22 13.25 -1.78 -2.38
N GLU A 23 14.04 -2.76 -2.80
CA GLU A 23 13.55 -4.00 -3.42
C GLU A 23 12.75 -4.84 -2.42
N GLU A 24 13.24 -4.99 -1.19
CA GLU A 24 12.50 -5.67 -0.12
C GLU A 24 11.21 -4.93 0.24
N ALA A 25 11.23 -3.58 0.27
CA ALA A 25 10.02 -2.78 0.49
C ALA A 25 8.97 -2.97 -0.61
N LEU A 26 9.40 -3.07 -1.88
CA LEU A 26 8.52 -3.43 -3.00
C LEU A 26 7.90 -4.82 -2.82
N ASN A 27 8.70 -5.81 -2.42
CA ASN A 27 8.22 -7.16 -2.15
C ASN A 27 7.24 -7.21 -0.98
N ILE A 28 7.49 -6.44 0.09
CA ILE A 28 6.56 -6.32 1.22
C ILE A 28 5.25 -5.69 0.76
N GLY A 29 5.30 -4.57 0.03
CA GLY A 29 4.11 -3.90 -0.49
C GLY A 29 3.29 -4.82 -1.41
N GLN A 30 3.95 -5.57 -2.30
CA GLN A 30 3.29 -6.55 -3.15
C GLN A 30 2.64 -7.67 -2.33
N LEU A 31 3.29 -8.17 -1.28
CA LEU A 31 2.72 -9.16 -0.39
C LEU A 31 1.48 -8.64 0.36
N LEU A 32 1.45 -7.35 0.72
CA LEU A 32 0.28 -6.72 1.34
C LEU A 32 -0.90 -6.64 0.36
N VAL A 33 -0.65 -6.37 -0.92
CA VAL A 33 -1.66 -6.41 -1.98
C VAL A 33 -2.19 -7.84 -2.18
N GLU A 34 -1.29 -8.82 -2.32
CA GLU A 34 -1.67 -10.23 -2.52
C GLU A 34 -2.45 -10.83 -1.35
N ARG A 35 -2.21 -10.34 -0.13
CA ARG A 35 -2.93 -10.74 1.07
C ARG A 35 -4.25 -9.99 1.28
N GLY A 36 -4.60 -9.07 0.39
CA GLY A 36 -5.83 -8.27 0.50
C GLY A 36 -5.83 -7.36 1.72
N ILE A 37 -4.68 -6.79 2.08
CA ILE A 37 -4.56 -5.83 3.20
C ILE A 37 -4.67 -4.40 2.66
N ILE A 38 -3.95 -4.13 1.58
CA ILE A 38 -4.02 -2.87 0.82
C ILE A 38 -4.37 -3.16 -0.63
N HIS A 39 -4.85 -2.15 -1.33
CA HIS A 39 -5.10 -2.23 -2.76
C HIS A 39 -4.83 -0.88 -3.43
N ASP A 40 -4.50 -0.92 -4.72
CA ASP A 40 -4.53 0.27 -5.56
C ASP A 40 -5.98 0.74 -5.69
N VAL A 41 -6.22 2.05 -5.71
CA VAL A 41 -7.59 2.59 -5.69
C VAL A 41 -8.45 2.20 -6.90
N THR A 42 -7.88 1.62 -7.96
CA THR A 42 -8.66 1.06 -9.09
C THR A 42 -8.77 -0.47 -9.07
N ASP A 43 -8.11 -1.15 -8.12
CA ASP A 43 -7.98 -2.62 -8.04
C ASP A 43 -7.36 -3.29 -9.29
N GLU A 44 -6.67 -2.53 -10.14
CA GLU A 44 -6.13 -3.04 -11.42
C GLU A 44 -4.62 -3.26 -11.40
N HIS A 45 -3.92 -2.68 -10.42
CA HIS A 45 -2.45 -2.58 -10.45
C HIS A 45 -1.78 -3.32 -9.28
N PRO A 46 -0.61 -3.94 -9.51
CA PRO A 46 0.25 -4.42 -8.43
C PRO A 46 0.81 -3.24 -7.62
N PHE A 47 1.52 -3.56 -6.53
CA PHE A 47 2.22 -2.53 -5.75
C PHE A 47 3.36 -1.89 -6.55
N ARG A 48 3.47 -0.56 -6.54
CA ARG A 48 4.44 0.22 -7.31
C ARG A 48 5.06 1.34 -6.48
N ASP A 49 6.37 1.49 -6.63
CA ASP A 49 7.16 2.61 -6.10
C ASP A 49 7.06 3.84 -7.00
N ASP A 50 5.86 4.39 -7.10
CA ASP A 50 5.55 5.53 -7.97
C ASP A 50 4.34 6.30 -7.40
N PHE A 51 3.86 7.33 -8.10
CA PHE A 51 2.72 8.15 -7.72
C PHE A 51 1.36 7.45 -7.97
N PHE A 52 1.22 6.24 -7.42
CA PHE A 52 -0.03 5.48 -7.34
C PHE A 52 -0.64 5.64 -5.95
N PHE A 53 -1.96 5.60 -5.88
CA PHE A 53 -2.69 5.74 -4.62
C PHE A 53 -3.17 4.37 -4.16
N TYR A 54 -2.87 4.08 -2.90
CA TYR A 54 -3.28 2.84 -2.25
C TYR A 54 -4.16 3.15 -1.04
N ARG A 55 -5.00 2.18 -0.65
CA ARG A 55 -5.86 2.24 0.54
C ARG A 55 -5.88 0.89 1.24
N PHE A 56 -6.16 0.88 2.54
CA PHE A 56 -6.48 -0.35 3.26
C PHE A 56 -7.93 -0.76 3.01
N TYR A 57 -8.19 -2.06 2.81
CA TYR A 57 -9.57 -2.56 2.68
C TYR A 57 -10.43 -2.28 3.92
N SER A 58 -9.82 -2.12 5.10
CA SER A 58 -10.53 -1.72 6.32
C SER A 58 -11.18 -0.34 6.21
N ASP A 59 -10.62 0.55 5.39
CA ASP A 59 -11.08 1.94 5.24
C ASP A 59 -12.18 2.07 4.19
N GLU A 60 -12.45 1.03 3.40
CA GLU A 60 -13.61 0.94 2.50
C GLU A 60 -14.88 0.54 3.24
N GLN A 61 -14.74 -0.24 4.32
CA GLN A 61 -15.84 -0.58 5.19
C GLN A 61 -16.15 0.63 6.08
N GLY A 62 -16.86 1.62 5.52
CA GLY A 62 -17.57 2.60 6.31
C GLY A 62 -18.47 1.84 7.28
N ILE A 63 -18.03 1.72 8.54
CA ILE A 63 -18.74 0.98 9.59
C ILE A 63 -20.10 1.62 9.75
N SER A 64 -21.09 1.04 9.07
CA SER A 64 -22.50 1.15 9.41
C SER A 64 -22.76 0.09 10.46
N THR A 65 -22.43 0.42 11.71
CA THR A 65 -23.07 -0.17 12.90
C THR A 65 -23.72 0.95 13.68
#